data_AF-A0A966B4I8-F1
#
_entry.id   AF-A0A966B4I8-F1
#
_cell.length_a   1.000
_cell.length_b   1.000
_cell.length_c   1.000
_cell.angle_alpha   90.00
_cell.angle_beta   90.00
_cell.angle_gamma   90.00
#
_symmetry.space_group_name_H-M   'P 1'
#
loop_
_entity.id
_entity.type
_entity.pdbx_description
1 polymer ?
#
loop_
_entity_poly.entity_id
_entity_poly.type
_entity_poly.pdbx_seq_one_letter_code
_entity_poly.pdbx_strand_id
1 'polypeptide(L)'
;MPETTITAKTQTTFPASSIQTLQSGKALGSSSAQIIGDMSKMTGHSIENAARVMDEFWDYVGNHSANWRKDTHCLQIPKFGTFILKPRSKTFIKKQKIGKMKFFKSQFIYRDKDGKWIKNENAKARINFSLSPSIDLELLPSPPFEPPSTQWIENWSGKGHSRLSSKRRISVSIHETTEIPLKEVHALLNCLFQATLFAIKSNDKVNFAKRGTFIKRNRVNFKTLPSFERKFGLIR
;
A
#
# COMPACT_ATOMS: atom_id res chain seq x y z
N MET A 1 38.75 26.38 8.12
CA MET A 1 37.74 25.45 8.67
C MET A 1 36.43 26.21 8.79
N PRO A 2 35.51 26.10 7.82
CA PRO A 2 34.17 26.67 7.98
C PRO A 2 33.19 25.59 8.45
N GLU A 3 32.45 25.94 9.50
CA GLU A 3 31.37 25.15 10.09
C GLU A 3 30.21 25.02 9.10
N THR A 4 29.79 23.79 8.84
CA THR A 4 28.64 23.49 7.99
C THR A 4 27.37 23.52 8.82
N THR A 5 26.59 24.60 8.69
CA THR A 5 25.23 24.70 9.23
C THR A 5 24.31 23.67 8.56
N ILE A 6 23.81 22.70 9.33
CA ILE A 6 22.83 21.72 8.89
C ILE A 6 21.44 22.37 8.92
N THR A 7 20.94 22.79 7.76
CA THR A 7 19.51 23.16 7.58
C THR A 7 18.63 21.92 7.67
N ALA A 8 17.97 21.74 8.82
CA ALA A 8 16.90 20.77 9.00
C ALA A 8 15.70 21.16 8.12
N LYS A 9 15.39 20.34 7.12
CA LYS A 9 14.15 20.46 6.34
C LYS A 9 12.97 20.05 7.22
N THR A 10 12.09 21.02 7.42
CA THR A 10 10.84 20.99 8.16
C THR A 10 9.96 19.78 7.85
N GLN A 11 9.55 19.14 8.95
CA GLN A 11 8.57 18.08 9.09
C GLN A 11 7.22 18.49 8.49
N THR A 12 6.61 17.58 7.73
CA THR A 12 5.18 17.64 7.38
C THR A 12 4.34 17.27 8.60
N THR A 13 4.06 18.26 9.44
CA THR A 13 3.14 18.16 10.58
C THR A 13 1.72 17.95 10.07
N PHE A 14 1.04 16.92 10.59
CA PHE A 14 -0.40 16.75 10.40
C PHE A 14 -1.12 18.05 10.78
N PRO A 15 -1.98 18.63 9.93
CA PRO A 15 -2.68 19.86 10.30
C PRO A 15 -3.61 19.56 11.48
N ALA A 16 -3.51 20.38 12.53
CA ALA A 16 -4.26 20.20 13.79
C ALA A 16 -5.79 20.11 13.58
N SER A 17 -6.30 20.77 12.53
CA SER A 17 -7.71 20.68 12.12
C SER A 17 -8.15 19.28 11.72
N SER A 18 -7.24 18.46 11.15
CA SER A 18 -7.51 17.06 10.83
C SER A 18 -7.59 16.19 12.08
N ILE A 19 -6.80 16.50 13.11
CA ILE A 19 -6.82 15.80 14.41
C ILE A 19 -8.13 16.12 15.17
N GLN A 20 -8.53 17.40 15.21
CA GLN A 20 -9.80 17.82 15.82
C GLN A 20 -11.02 17.18 15.14
N THR A 21 -11.00 17.08 13.80
CA THR A 21 -12.08 16.43 13.05
C THR A 21 -12.19 14.94 13.41
N LEU A 22 -11.06 14.25 13.63
CA LEU A 22 -11.02 12.84 14.03
C LEU A 22 -11.51 12.58 15.46
N GLN A 23 -11.36 13.55 16.35
CA GLN A 23 -11.87 13.48 17.72
C GLN A 23 -13.39 13.78 17.80
N SER A 24 -13.95 14.50 16.84
CA SER A 24 -15.34 14.99 16.86
C SER A 24 -16.43 13.93 16.62
N GLY A 25 -16.07 12.68 16.29
CA GLY A 25 -17.04 11.57 16.14
C GLY A 25 -18.05 11.72 15.00
N LYS A 26 -17.99 12.79 14.20
CA LYS A 26 -18.86 12.98 13.04
C LYS A 26 -18.53 11.91 12.01
N ALA A 27 -19.54 11.18 11.53
CA ALA A 27 -19.38 10.14 10.51
C ALA A 27 -18.92 10.75 9.18
N LEU A 28 -17.62 11.01 9.05
CA LEU A 28 -16.98 11.22 7.76
C LEU A 28 -17.05 9.88 7.02
N GLY A 29 -17.39 9.90 5.73
CA GLY A 29 -17.33 8.71 4.90
C GLY A 29 -15.99 7.98 5.09
N SER A 30 -16.04 6.65 4.98
CA SER A 30 -14.91 5.72 5.15
C SER A 30 -13.64 6.23 4.46
N SER A 31 -12.75 6.81 5.27
CA SER A 31 -11.57 7.54 4.80
C SER A 31 -10.32 7.14 5.59
N SER A 32 -9.16 7.42 5.02
CA SER A 32 -7.86 7.20 5.66
C SER A 32 -7.79 7.82 7.05
N ALA A 33 -8.41 8.98 7.25
CA ALA A 33 -8.41 9.67 8.52
C ALA A 33 -9.13 8.82 9.60
N GLN A 34 -10.33 8.30 9.28
CA GLN A 34 -11.06 7.46 10.22
C GLN A 34 -10.31 6.16 10.54
N ILE A 35 -9.69 5.54 9.54
CA ILE A 35 -8.85 4.34 9.74
C ILE A 35 -7.66 4.65 10.67
N ILE A 36 -7.01 5.81 10.54
CA ILE A 36 -5.94 6.24 11.46
C ILE A 36 -6.47 6.38 12.90
N GLY A 37 -7.64 6.99 13.07
CA GLY A 37 -8.30 7.12 14.36
C GLY A 37 -8.62 5.75 14.98
N ASP A 38 -9.14 4.83 14.17
CA ASP A 38 -9.42 3.45 14.58
C ASP A 38 -8.15 2.69 14.97
N MET A 39 -7.05 2.85 14.20
CA MET A 39 -5.75 2.26 14.51
C MET A 39 -5.23 2.71 15.87
N SER A 40 -5.27 4.01 16.15
CA SER A 40 -4.82 4.56 17.43
C SER A 40 -5.67 4.02 18.59
N LYS A 41 -7.00 4.08 18.47
CA LYS A 41 -7.93 3.61 19.51
C LYS A 41 -7.78 2.11 19.79
N MET A 42 -7.70 1.28 18.75
CA MET A 42 -7.68 -0.18 18.89
C MET A 42 -6.34 -0.72 19.40
N THR A 43 -5.25 0.00 19.14
CA THR A 43 -3.91 -0.45 19.55
C THR A 43 -3.39 0.26 20.81
N GLY A 44 -4.03 1.36 21.22
CA GLY A 44 -3.56 2.20 22.33
C GLY A 44 -2.33 3.04 22.00
N HIS A 45 -1.88 3.05 20.73
CA HIS A 45 -0.75 3.85 20.26
C HIS A 45 -1.19 5.24 19.80
N SER A 46 -0.23 6.16 19.70
CA SER A 46 -0.52 7.55 19.35
C SER A 46 -1.08 7.68 17.93
N ILE A 47 -1.93 8.69 17.74
CA ILE A 47 -2.53 8.97 16.43
C ILE A 47 -1.47 9.40 15.42
N GLU A 48 -0.40 10.04 15.89
CA GLU A 48 0.76 10.43 15.10
C GLU A 48 1.51 9.21 14.57
N ASN A 49 1.74 8.19 15.41
CA ASN A 49 2.41 6.96 14.96
C ASN A 49 1.51 6.16 14.03
N ALA A 50 0.20 6.08 14.30
CA ALA A 50 -0.76 5.46 13.40
C ALA A 50 -0.76 6.11 12.00
N ALA A 51 -0.77 7.43 11.96
CA ALA A 51 -0.66 8.23 10.75
C ALA A 51 0.65 7.96 9.99
N ARG A 52 1.79 8.00 10.68
CA ARG A 52 3.11 7.72 10.08
C ARG A 52 3.18 6.30 9.50
N VAL A 53 2.68 5.29 10.22
CA VAL A 53 2.61 3.91 9.72
C VAL A 53 1.74 3.81 8.47
N MET A 54 0.61 4.52 8.41
CA MET A 54 -0.23 4.56 7.20
C MET A 54 0.50 5.20 6.02
N ASP A 55 1.16 6.33 6.22
CA ASP A 55 1.89 7.01 5.15
C ASP A 55 3.04 6.17 4.63
N GLU A 56 3.85 5.60 5.52
CA GLU A 56 4.98 4.75 5.14
C GLU A 56 4.55 3.43 4.48
N PHE A 57 3.39 2.89 4.87
CA PHE A 57 2.78 1.77 4.15
C PHE A 57 2.51 2.14 2.68
N TRP A 58 1.86 3.28 2.43
CA TRP A 58 1.57 3.72 1.07
C TRP A 58 2.83 4.10 0.29
N ASP A 59 3.85 4.62 0.96
CA ASP A 59 5.15 4.91 0.39
C ASP A 59 5.87 3.63 -0.03
N TYR A 60 5.81 2.58 0.80
CA TYR A 60 6.28 1.24 0.46
C TYR A 60 5.55 0.68 -0.77
N VAL A 61 4.23 0.78 -0.82
CA VAL A 61 3.42 0.34 -1.99
C VAL A 61 3.80 1.15 -3.24
N GLY A 62 4.08 2.45 -3.07
CA GLY A 62 4.47 3.37 -4.13
C GLY A 62 5.85 3.08 -4.75
N ASN A 63 6.77 2.48 -4.01
CA ASN A 63 8.12 2.17 -4.47
C ASN A 63 8.16 0.84 -5.28
N HIS A 64 7.67 0.90 -6.51
CA HIS A 64 7.61 -0.24 -7.43
C HIS A 64 8.96 -0.94 -7.63
N SER A 65 10.01 -0.16 -7.87
CA SER A 65 11.33 -0.66 -8.25
C SER A 65 11.99 -1.53 -7.18
N ALA A 66 11.75 -1.22 -5.90
CA ALA A 66 12.36 -1.93 -4.78
C ALA A 66 11.46 -3.03 -4.20
N ASN A 67 10.15 -2.78 -4.14
CA ASN A 67 9.26 -3.55 -3.26
C ASN A 67 8.42 -4.60 -3.97
N TRP A 68 8.34 -4.54 -5.31
CA TRP A 68 7.50 -5.42 -6.10
C TRP A 68 8.31 -6.52 -6.76
N ARG A 69 7.69 -7.69 -6.96
CA ARG A 69 8.34 -8.78 -7.71
C ARG A 69 8.60 -8.33 -9.15
N LYS A 70 9.84 -8.47 -9.63
CA LYS A 70 10.28 -7.97 -10.94
C LYS A 70 9.68 -8.74 -12.12
N ASP A 71 9.38 -10.01 -11.93
CA ASP A 71 8.86 -10.93 -12.95
C ASP A 71 7.35 -10.76 -13.19
N THR A 72 6.60 -10.63 -12.10
CA THR A 72 5.13 -10.61 -12.08
C THR A 72 4.56 -9.21 -11.91
N HIS A 73 5.38 -8.24 -11.48
CA HIS A 73 4.96 -6.91 -11.08
C HIS A 73 3.81 -6.95 -10.08
N CYS A 74 3.96 -7.81 -9.07
CA CYS A 74 3.02 -8.02 -7.97
C CYS A 74 3.66 -7.68 -6.62
N LEU A 75 2.87 -7.06 -5.75
CA LEU A 75 3.10 -6.98 -4.31
C LEU A 75 1.95 -7.69 -3.61
N GLN A 76 2.20 -8.95 -3.23
CA GLN A 76 1.26 -9.76 -2.45
C GLN A 76 1.53 -9.59 -0.96
N ILE A 77 0.52 -9.16 -0.21
CA ILE A 77 0.58 -8.92 1.22
C ILE A 77 -0.35 -9.92 1.92
N PRO A 78 0.20 -10.89 2.68
CA PRO A 78 -0.60 -11.89 3.38
C PRO A 78 -1.66 -11.25 4.29
N LYS A 79 -2.89 -11.79 4.24
CA LYS A 79 -4.06 -11.31 4.98
C LYS A 79 -4.49 -9.87 4.67
N PHE A 80 -4.04 -9.28 3.54
CA PHE A 80 -4.51 -7.97 3.09
C PHE A 80 -4.94 -7.94 1.62
N GLY A 81 -4.11 -8.46 0.72
CA GLY A 81 -4.44 -8.57 -0.70
C GLY A 81 -3.22 -8.44 -1.58
N THR A 82 -3.46 -8.31 -2.88
CA THR A 82 -2.41 -8.24 -3.90
C THR A 82 -2.57 -6.99 -4.74
N PHE A 83 -1.53 -6.17 -4.78
CA PHE A 83 -1.38 -5.15 -5.80
C PHE A 83 -0.65 -5.73 -7.01
N ILE A 84 -1.16 -5.45 -8.20
CA ILE A 84 -0.60 -5.94 -9.46
C ILE A 84 -0.61 -4.84 -10.51
N LEU A 85 0.51 -4.68 -11.19
CA LEU A 85 0.61 -3.74 -12.30
C LEU A 85 0.03 -4.40 -13.55
N LYS A 86 -0.99 -3.76 -14.14
CA LYS A 86 -1.66 -4.25 -15.34
C LYS A 86 -1.73 -3.18 -16.41
N PRO A 87 -1.71 -3.55 -17.70
CA PRO A 87 -2.04 -2.62 -18.76
C PRO A 87 -3.52 -2.15 -18.63
N ARG A 88 -3.81 -0.90 -19.00
CA ARG A 88 -5.17 -0.35 -19.04
C ARG A 88 -6.01 -0.99 -20.15
N SER A 89 -5.44 -1.29 -21.33
CA SER A 89 -6.18 -1.91 -22.43
C SER A 89 -6.15 -3.45 -22.35
N LYS A 90 -7.35 -4.07 -22.30
CA LYS A 90 -7.50 -5.53 -22.40
C LYS A 90 -7.62 -6.01 -23.85
N THR A 91 -8.19 -5.17 -24.73
CA THR A 91 -8.63 -5.53 -26.07
C THR A 91 -7.49 -5.61 -27.09
N PHE A 92 -6.50 -4.73 -26.98
CA PHE A 92 -5.38 -4.64 -27.92
C PHE A 92 -4.36 -5.78 -27.72
N ILE A 93 -4.15 -6.17 -26.46
CA ILE A 93 -3.09 -7.09 -26.05
C ILE A 93 -3.39 -8.54 -26.46
N LYS A 94 -4.68 -8.93 -26.52
CA LYS A 94 -5.06 -10.27 -26.98
C LYS A 94 -4.84 -10.48 -28.49
N LYS A 95 -4.92 -9.41 -29.30
CA LYS A 95 -4.81 -9.50 -30.77
C LYS A 95 -3.36 -9.52 -31.28
N GLN A 96 -2.40 -9.00 -30.50
CA GLN A 96 -1.01 -8.80 -30.95
C GLN A 96 0.02 -9.76 -30.32
N LYS A 97 -0.36 -10.61 -29.37
CA LYS A 97 0.62 -11.41 -28.60
C LYS A 97 1.01 -12.72 -29.26
N ILE A 98 2.32 -12.91 -29.45
CA ILE A 98 3.00 -14.19 -29.35
C ILE A 98 4.10 -14.03 -28.28
N GLY A 99 3.83 -14.45 -27.04
CA GLY A 99 4.87 -14.56 -25.99
C GLY A 99 4.89 -13.52 -24.84
N LYS A 100 5.94 -13.65 -24.02
CA LYS A 100 6.15 -13.04 -22.68
C LYS A 100 6.05 -11.49 -22.67
N MET A 101 5.47 -10.92 -21.61
CA MET A 101 5.32 -9.46 -21.39
C MET A 101 6.30 -8.98 -20.31
N LYS A 102 6.86 -7.77 -20.46
CA LYS A 102 7.73 -7.12 -19.45
C LYS A 102 7.29 -5.68 -19.20
N PHE A 103 7.55 -5.14 -18.02
CA PHE A 103 7.43 -3.72 -17.74
C PHE A 103 8.82 -3.06 -17.69
N PHE A 104 8.98 -1.97 -18.45
CA PHE A 104 10.24 -1.25 -18.57
C PHE A 104 9.97 0.25 -18.68
N LYS A 105 10.66 1.08 -17.88
CA LYS A 105 10.57 2.55 -17.89
C LYS A 105 9.13 3.06 -18.06
N SER A 106 8.26 2.72 -17.10
CA SER A 106 6.84 3.11 -17.06
C SER A 106 5.91 2.52 -18.13
N GLN A 107 6.38 1.60 -18.97
CA GLN A 107 5.60 1.05 -20.10
C GLN A 107 5.69 -0.48 -20.17
N PHE A 108 4.65 -1.11 -20.73
CA PHE A 108 4.69 -2.54 -21.05
C PHE A 108 5.27 -2.76 -22.45
N ILE A 109 6.19 -3.73 -22.54
CA ILE A 109 6.73 -4.25 -23.80
C ILE A 109 6.34 -5.73 -23.95
N TYR A 110 6.14 -6.17 -25.19
CA TYR A 110 5.71 -7.52 -25.54
C TYR A 110 6.52 -8.03 -26.72
N ARG A 111 6.62 -9.37 -26.82
CA ARG A 111 7.12 -10.00 -28.03
C ARG A 111 6.03 -10.08 -29.09
N ASP A 112 6.37 -9.70 -30.31
CA ASP A 112 5.56 -9.91 -31.49
C ASP A 112 5.72 -11.33 -32.04
N LYS A 113 5.10 -11.60 -33.20
CA LYS A 113 5.15 -12.89 -33.87
C LYS A 113 6.56 -13.28 -34.32
N ASP A 114 7.41 -12.29 -34.57
CA ASP A 114 8.78 -12.44 -35.05
C ASP A 114 9.80 -12.45 -33.89
N GLY A 115 9.32 -12.43 -32.64
CA GLY A 115 10.14 -12.44 -31.42
C GLY A 115 10.78 -11.10 -31.04
N LYS A 116 10.48 -10.01 -31.76
CA LYS A 116 10.99 -8.65 -31.47
C LYS A 116 10.20 -8.02 -30.33
N TRP A 117 10.89 -7.20 -29.53
CA TRP A 117 10.28 -6.45 -28.45
C TRP A 117 9.64 -5.18 -28.99
N ILE A 118 8.31 -5.10 -28.92
CA ILE A 118 7.55 -3.91 -29.33
C ILE A 118 7.06 -3.17 -28.09
N LYS A 119 7.11 -1.83 -28.15
CA LYS A 119 6.48 -0.93 -27.18
C LYS A 119 5.07 -0.59 -27.66
N ASN A 120 4.10 -0.58 -26.74
CA ASN A 120 2.79 -0.01 -27.03
C ASN A 120 2.64 1.28 -26.24
N GLU A 121 2.77 2.40 -26.93
CA GLU A 121 2.67 3.76 -26.37
C GLU A 121 1.26 4.04 -25.80
N ASN A 122 0.24 3.35 -26.32
CA ASN A 122 -1.14 3.45 -25.86
C ASN A 122 -1.45 2.56 -24.64
N ALA A 123 -0.60 1.57 -24.33
CA ALA A 123 -0.80 0.66 -23.22
C ALA A 123 -0.31 1.27 -21.90
N LYS A 124 -0.97 2.33 -21.43
CA LYS A 124 -0.72 2.91 -20.11
C LYS A 124 -0.88 1.84 -19.02
N ALA A 125 0.08 1.77 -18.10
CA ALA A 125 -0.02 0.88 -16.96
C ALA A 125 -0.97 1.46 -15.90
N ARG A 126 -1.57 0.58 -15.10
CA ARG A 126 -2.36 0.93 -13.92
C ARG A 126 -2.06 -0.04 -12.80
N ILE A 127 -2.16 0.46 -11.57
CA ILE A 127 -2.17 -0.38 -10.38
C ILE A 127 -3.57 -0.96 -10.24
N ASN A 128 -3.65 -2.27 -10.06
CA ASN A 128 -4.87 -2.96 -9.74
C ASN A 128 -4.72 -3.64 -8.38
N PHE A 129 -5.83 -3.80 -7.66
CA PHE A 129 -5.88 -4.56 -6.41
C PHE A 129 -6.80 -5.78 -6.56
N SER A 130 -6.51 -6.84 -5.83
CA SER A 130 -7.42 -7.97 -5.62
C SER A 130 -7.27 -8.53 -4.21
N LEU A 131 -8.34 -9.15 -3.71
CA LEU A 131 -8.39 -9.88 -2.43
C LEU A 131 -7.67 -11.26 -2.47
N SER A 132 -6.72 -11.41 -3.39
CA SER A 132 -5.99 -12.66 -3.61
C SER A 132 -4.84 -12.85 -2.59
N PRO A 133 -4.48 -14.10 -2.23
CA PRO A 133 -5.05 -15.35 -2.77
C PRO A 133 -6.39 -15.78 -2.16
N SER A 134 -6.69 -15.43 -0.89
CA SER A 134 -7.88 -15.97 -0.20
C SER A 134 -8.37 -15.06 0.93
N ILE A 135 -8.85 -13.85 0.60
CA ILE A 135 -9.51 -12.99 1.58
C ILE A 135 -10.99 -13.01 1.29
N ASP A 136 -11.72 -13.69 2.17
CA ASP A 136 -13.16 -13.61 2.23
C ASP A 136 -13.56 -12.42 3.11
N LEU A 137 -14.27 -11.46 2.52
CA LEU A 137 -14.74 -10.28 3.27
C LEU A 137 -15.82 -10.67 4.29
N GLU A 138 -16.59 -11.72 4.04
CA GLU A 138 -17.69 -12.13 4.92
C GLU A 138 -17.16 -12.71 6.22
N LEU A 139 -16.01 -13.39 6.18
CA LEU A 139 -15.34 -14.00 7.34
C LEU A 139 -14.38 -13.05 8.08
N LEU A 140 -14.35 -11.76 7.73
CA LEU A 140 -13.50 -10.80 8.44
C LEU A 140 -14.00 -10.59 9.89
N PRO A 141 -13.07 -10.55 10.86
CA PRO A 141 -13.44 -10.20 12.23
C PRO A 141 -13.99 -8.78 12.30
N SER A 142 -14.97 -8.56 13.18
CA SER A 142 -15.41 -7.22 13.56
C SER A 142 -14.43 -6.62 14.58
N PRO A 143 -14.30 -5.29 14.65
CA PRO A 143 -13.59 -4.64 15.74
C PRO A 143 -14.22 -4.95 17.11
N PRO A 144 -13.44 -4.98 18.22
CA PRO A 144 -11.99 -4.81 18.27
C PRO A 144 -11.23 -6.01 17.70
N PHE A 145 -10.07 -5.76 17.08
CA PHE A 145 -9.28 -6.82 16.47
C PHE A 145 -8.30 -7.45 17.46
N GLU A 146 -8.15 -8.77 17.37
CA GLU A 146 -7.17 -9.51 18.16
C GLU A 146 -5.72 -9.01 17.91
N PRO A 147 -4.91 -8.84 18.97
CA PRO A 147 -3.51 -8.47 18.83
C PRO A 147 -2.73 -9.49 17.98
N PRO A 148 -1.86 -9.03 17.07
CA PRO A 148 -1.06 -9.95 16.27
C PRO A 148 0.05 -10.60 17.11
N SER A 149 0.38 -11.86 16.82
CA SER A 149 1.54 -12.53 17.42
C SER A 149 2.84 -11.77 17.13
N THR A 150 3.60 -11.47 18.19
CA THR A 150 4.92 -10.81 18.14
C THR A 150 6.10 -11.78 18.14
N GLN A 151 5.85 -13.10 18.20
CA GLN A 151 6.91 -14.12 18.33
C GLN A 151 7.98 -14.03 17.24
N TRP A 152 7.60 -13.64 16.03
CA TRP A 152 8.57 -13.49 14.94
C TRP A 152 9.52 -12.30 15.14
N ILE A 153 9.07 -11.27 15.86
CA ILE A 153 9.84 -10.06 16.17
C ILE A 153 10.89 -10.41 17.23
N GLU A 154 10.51 -11.20 18.23
CA GLU A 154 11.44 -11.67 19.27
C GLU A 154 12.58 -12.51 18.67
N ASN A 155 12.29 -13.25 17.60
CA ASN A 155 13.27 -14.05 16.88
C ASN A 155 13.95 -13.29 15.71
N TRP A 156 13.69 -11.99 15.54
CA TRP A 156 14.23 -11.21 14.44
C TRP A 156 15.65 -10.73 14.75
N SER A 157 16.64 -11.24 14.01
CA SER A 157 18.06 -10.92 14.20
C SER A 157 18.54 -9.68 13.43
N GLY A 158 17.64 -8.94 12.79
CA GLY A 158 18.00 -7.83 11.89
C GLY A 158 18.55 -8.25 10.52
N LYS A 159 18.68 -9.56 10.25
CA LYS A 159 19.26 -10.09 9.01
C LYS A 159 18.28 -10.98 8.24
N GLY A 160 18.42 -11.02 6.91
CA GLY A 160 17.66 -11.93 6.07
C GLY A 160 16.29 -11.41 5.62
N HIS A 161 16.21 -10.12 5.29
CA HIS A 161 15.01 -9.45 4.76
C HIS A 161 14.27 -10.24 3.67
N SER A 162 14.99 -10.94 2.79
CA SER A 162 14.42 -11.74 1.70
C SER A 162 13.62 -12.96 2.17
N ARG A 163 13.88 -13.47 3.38
CA ARG A 163 13.18 -14.62 3.97
C ARG A 163 11.90 -14.22 4.70
N LEU A 164 11.72 -12.93 4.97
CA LEU A 164 10.51 -12.41 5.59
C LEU A 164 9.35 -12.38 4.59
N SER A 165 8.14 -12.62 5.09
CA SER A 165 6.92 -12.35 4.32
C SER A 165 6.83 -10.86 3.97
N SER A 166 6.14 -10.51 2.88
CA SER A 166 5.99 -9.11 2.46
C SER A 166 5.45 -8.22 3.60
N LYS A 167 4.51 -8.73 4.39
CA LYS A 167 3.97 -8.01 5.55
C LYS A 167 5.04 -7.68 6.59
N ARG A 168 5.90 -8.66 6.94
CA ARG A 168 7.01 -8.44 7.88
C ARG A 168 8.07 -7.51 7.31
N ARG A 169 8.38 -7.62 6.02
CA ARG A 169 9.28 -6.69 5.32
C ARG A 169 8.78 -5.25 5.38
N ILE A 170 7.47 -5.05 5.20
CA ILE A 170 6.84 -3.73 5.36
C ILE A 170 7.02 -3.26 6.80
N SER A 171 6.75 -4.09 7.82
CA SER A 171 6.95 -3.70 9.22
C SER A 171 8.39 -3.28 9.51
N VAL A 172 9.38 -4.04 9.04
CA VAL A 172 10.80 -3.67 9.24
C VAL A 172 11.15 -2.39 8.49
N SER A 173 10.73 -2.24 7.23
CA SER A 173 10.98 -1.02 6.46
C SER A 173 10.38 0.22 7.13
N ILE A 174 9.15 0.15 7.63
CA ILE A 174 8.52 1.27 8.34
C ILE A 174 9.28 1.57 9.64
N HIS A 175 9.65 0.55 10.41
CA HIS A 175 10.46 0.71 11.63
C HIS A 175 11.79 1.43 11.33
N GLU A 176 12.52 0.98 10.32
CA GLU A 176 13.81 1.57 9.92
C GLU A 176 13.68 3.02 9.44
N THR A 177 12.55 3.37 8.79
CA THR A 177 12.35 4.71 8.23
C THR A 177 11.78 5.70 9.25
N THR A 178 11.05 5.22 10.26
CA THR A 178 10.32 6.06 11.21
C THR A 178 10.89 6.07 12.63
N GLU A 179 11.74 5.09 12.95
CA GLU A 179 12.25 4.81 14.30
C GLU A 179 11.17 4.41 15.32
N ILE A 180 9.91 4.21 14.87
CA ILE A 180 8.84 3.68 15.73
C ILE A 180 9.19 2.23 16.08
N PRO A 181 9.07 1.79 17.36
CA PRO A 181 9.41 0.43 17.76
C PRO A 181 8.75 -0.65 16.88
N LEU A 182 9.50 -1.66 16.47
CA LEU A 182 9.02 -2.68 15.53
C LEU A 182 7.75 -3.41 16.02
N LYS A 183 7.61 -3.64 17.32
CA LYS A 183 6.40 -4.21 17.93
C LYS A 183 5.17 -3.32 17.70
N GLU A 184 5.33 -2.01 17.89
CA GLU A 184 4.28 -1.02 17.66
C GLU A 184 3.93 -0.90 16.16
N VAL A 185 4.94 -0.79 15.28
CA VAL A 185 4.73 -0.80 13.83
C VAL A 185 3.98 -2.06 13.41
N HIS A 186 4.33 -3.22 13.96
CA HIS A 186 3.64 -4.46 13.65
C HIS A 186 2.18 -4.42 14.09
N ALA A 187 1.87 -3.97 15.30
CA ALA A 187 0.51 -3.82 15.80
C ALA A 187 -0.31 -2.87 14.92
N LEU A 188 0.20 -1.66 14.68
CA LEU A 188 -0.44 -0.65 13.84
C LEU A 188 -0.66 -1.13 12.39
N LEU A 189 0.33 -1.78 11.78
CA LEU A 189 0.20 -2.29 10.41
C LEU A 189 -0.82 -3.43 10.31
N ASN A 190 -0.90 -4.32 11.31
CA ASN A 190 -1.94 -5.34 11.37
C ASN A 190 -3.34 -4.70 11.46
N CYS A 191 -3.49 -3.73 12.37
CA CYS A 191 -4.73 -3.00 12.54
C CYS A 191 -5.10 -2.23 11.27
N LEU A 192 -4.15 -1.58 10.59
CA LEU A 192 -4.35 -0.91 9.31
C LEU A 192 -4.99 -1.85 8.28
N PHE A 193 -4.46 -3.07 8.14
CA PHE A 193 -4.99 -4.03 7.18
C PHE A 193 -6.40 -4.49 7.54
N GLN A 194 -6.66 -4.80 8.82
CA GLN A 194 -7.98 -5.22 9.28
C GLN A 194 -9.00 -4.09 9.18
N ALA A 195 -8.67 -2.90 9.64
CA ALA A 195 -9.52 -1.71 9.56
C ALA A 195 -9.82 -1.34 8.11
N THR A 196 -8.83 -1.41 7.21
CA THR A 196 -9.06 -1.17 5.77
C THR A 196 -9.99 -2.21 5.16
N LEU A 197 -9.77 -3.50 5.44
CA LEU A 197 -10.62 -4.57 4.93
C LEU A 197 -12.05 -4.51 5.49
N PHE A 198 -12.19 -4.19 6.78
CA PHE A 198 -13.49 -3.95 7.41
C PHE A 198 -14.19 -2.75 6.79
N ALA A 199 -13.48 -1.64 6.57
CA ALA A 199 -14.03 -0.47 5.88
C ALA A 199 -14.49 -0.83 4.45
N ILE A 200 -13.73 -1.64 3.71
CA ILE A 200 -14.11 -2.13 2.38
C ILE A 200 -15.33 -3.05 2.45
N LYS A 201 -15.44 -3.90 3.49
CA LYS A 201 -16.62 -4.76 3.70
C LYS A 201 -17.87 -3.90 3.89
N SER A 202 -17.79 -2.90 4.75
CA SER A 202 -18.93 -2.10 5.21
C SER A 202 -19.30 -0.94 4.28
N ASN A 203 -18.46 -0.59 3.30
CA ASN A 203 -18.66 0.59 2.46
C ASN A 203 -18.38 0.31 0.99
N ASP A 204 -19.12 0.97 0.10
CA ASP A 204 -18.88 0.90 -1.35
C ASP A 204 -17.56 1.54 -1.78
N LYS A 205 -17.09 2.55 -1.03
CA LYS A 205 -15.87 3.30 -1.34
C LYS A 205 -15.10 3.61 -0.07
N VAL A 206 -13.78 3.37 -0.09
CA VAL A 206 -12.86 3.77 0.99
C VAL A 206 -11.76 4.65 0.41
N ASN A 207 -11.70 5.91 0.85
CA ASN A 207 -10.81 6.91 0.27
C ASN A 207 -9.51 7.08 1.06
N PHE A 208 -8.37 7.00 0.37
CA PHE A 208 -7.05 7.29 0.91
C PHE A 208 -6.50 8.56 0.26
N ALA A 209 -6.44 9.64 1.05
CA ALA A 209 -6.04 10.95 0.58
C ALA A 209 -4.69 10.91 -0.15
N LYS A 210 -4.61 11.54 -1.34
CA LYS A 210 -3.42 11.55 -2.21
C LYS A 210 -2.96 10.18 -2.75
N ARG A 211 -3.60 9.07 -2.38
CA ARG A 211 -3.22 7.70 -2.80
C ARG A 211 -4.21 7.12 -3.81
N GLY A 212 -5.49 7.02 -3.44
CA GLY A 212 -6.49 6.34 -4.25
C GLY A 212 -7.73 5.96 -3.45
N THR A 213 -8.65 5.25 -4.11
CA THR A 213 -9.92 4.85 -3.52
C THR A 213 -10.13 3.36 -3.79
N PHE A 214 -10.39 2.59 -2.73
CA PHE A 214 -10.95 1.25 -2.90
C PHE A 214 -12.42 1.36 -3.25
N ILE A 215 -12.87 0.58 -4.22
CA ILE A 215 -14.25 0.56 -4.69
C ILE A 215 -14.73 -0.90 -4.63
N LYS A 216 -15.74 -1.17 -3.79
CA LYS A 216 -16.44 -2.45 -3.71
C LYS A 216 -17.60 -2.44 -4.73
N ARG A 217 -17.56 -3.37 -5.67
CA ARG A 217 -18.64 -3.73 -6.60
C ARG A 217 -18.70 -5.27 -6.60
N ASN A 218 -18.86 -5.91 -7.76
CA ASN A 218 -18.70 -7.36 -7.92
C ASN A 218 -17.30 -7.86 -7.50
N ARG A 219 -16.29 -6.97 -7.50
CA ARG A 219 -14.94 -7.20 -6.98
C ARG A 219 -14.43 -5.92 -6.34
N VAL A 220 -13.51 -6.04 -5.39
CA VAL A 220 -12.76 -4.90 -4.85
C VAL A 220 -11.70 -4.48 -5.85
N ASN A 221 -11.70 -3.19 -6.23
CA ASN A 221 -10.67 -2.58 -7.05
C ASN A 221 -10.07 -1.38 -6.33
N PHE A 222 -8.81 -1.05 -6.63
CA PHE A 222 -8.18 0.18 -6.17
C PHE A 222 -7.98 1.13 -7.35
N LYS A 223 -8.59 2.31 -7.28
CA LYS A 223 -8.43 3.39 -8.26
C LYS A 223 -7.41 4.39 -7.72
N THR A 224 -6.26 4.45 -8.35
CA THR A 224 -5.17 5.36 -8.01
C THR A 224 -5.49 6.82 -8.35
N LEU A 225 -4.97 7.74 -7.54
CA LEU A 225 -4.94 9.17 -7.87
C LEU A 225 -3.68 9.52 -8.69
N PRO A 226 -3.72 10.56 -9.54
CA PRO A 226 -2.55 10.98 -10.32
C PRO A 226 -1.29 11.28 -9.49
N SER A 227 -1.45 11.81 -8.28
CA SER A 227 -0.34 12.01 -7.33
C SER A 227 0.39 10.71 -7.01
N PHE A 228 -0.36 9.62 -6.81
CA PHE A 228 0.20 8.31 -6.53
C PHE A 228 0.78 7.66 -7.79
N GLU A 229 0.13 7.82 -8.94
CA GLU A 229 0.66 7.34 -10.22
C GLU A 229 2.00 8.01 -10.57
N ARG A 230 2.18 9.31 -10.27
CA ARG A 230 3.48 10.01 -10.40
C ARG A 230 4.53 9.44 -9.46
N LYS A 231 4.20 9.27 -8.17
CA LYS A 231 5.12 8.67 -7.19
C LYS A 231 5.56 7.26 -7.60
N PHE A 232 4.64 6.48 -8.18
CA PHE A 232 4.93 5.15 -8.71
C PHE A 232 5.74 5.17 -10.01
N GLY A 233 5.84 6.32 -10.69
CA GLY A 233 6.50 6.47 -11.98
C GLY A 233 5.68 5.96 -13.16
N LEU A 234 4.34 5.94 -13.07
CA LEU A 234 3.46 5.57 -14.20
C LEU A 234 3.16 6.72 -15.14
N ILE A 235 3.19 7.94 -14.61
CA ILE A 235 2.98 9.19 -15.33
C ILE A 235 4.06 10.18 -14.88
N ARG A 236 4.48 11.07 -15.79
CA ARG A 236 5.44 12.14 -15.49
C ARG A 236 4.73 13.31 -14.84
#